data_AF-A0A175VDL6-F1
#
_entry.id   AF-A0A175VDL6-F1
#
_cell.length_a   1.000
_cell.length_b   1.000
_cell.length_c   1.000
_cell.angle_alpha   90.00
_cell.angle_beta   90.00
_cell.angle_gamma   90.00
#
_symmetry.space_group_name_H-M   'P 1'
#
loop_
_entity.id
_entity.type
_entity.pdbx_description
1 polymer ?
#
loop_
_entity_poly.entity_id
_entity_poly.type
_entity_poly.pdbx_seq_one_letter_code
_entity_poly.pdbx_strand_id
1 'polypeptide(L)'
;MDYTLISGIVGGLGIGTLLNSIISNVIARSAKRTDRLYEEKRNAYLGLLDALHKAAVHPSDAASKEFALWQTRCNLFGSEEVSRYTQRIIDTNDGPRSERNDAFDGLLKAMKTDLAK
;
A
#
# COMPACT_ATOMS: atom_id res chain seq x y z
N MET A 1 53.67 12.68 28.96
CA MET A 1 53.05 11.78 27.96
C MET A 1 51.56 11.81 28.22
N ASP A 2 50.80 12.36 27.27
CA ASP A 2 49.41 12.74 27.48
C ASP A 2 48.49 11.51 27.38
N TYR A 3 48.35 10.78 28.49
CA TYR A 3 47.51 9.57 28.56
C TYR A 3 46.01 9.88 28.46
N THR A 4 45.62 11.16 28.48
CA THR A 4 44.23 11.59 28.42
C THR A 4 43.66 11.58 26.99
N LEU A 5 44.52 11.71 25.98
CA LEU A 5 44.13 11.75 24.57
C LEU A 5 43.78 10.37 23.98
N ILE A 6 44.26 9.29 24.60
CA ILE A 6 44.07 7.91 24.09
C ILE A 6 42.87 7.21 24.74
N SER A 7 42.44 7.60 25.95
CA SER A 7 41.27 6.97 26.60
C SER A 7 39.93 7.41 26.02
N GLY A 8 39.87 8.56 25.32
CA GLY A 8 38.65 9.07 24.68
C GLY A 8 38.31 8.44 23.33
N ILE A 9 39.27 7.78 22.67
CA ILE A 9 39.11 7.33 21.27
C ILE A 9 38.68 5.86 21.16
N VAL A 10 38.89 5.03 22.18
CA VAL A 10 38.70 3.56 22.06
C VAL A 10 37.41 3.04 22.71
N GLY A 11 36.78 3.78 23.63
CA GLY A 11 35.59 3.28 24.36
C GLY A 11 34.22 3.68 23.79
N GLY A 12 34.09 4.91 23.25
CA GLY A 12 32.77 5.50 22.97
C GLY A 12 32.52 5.92 21.52
N LEU A 13 33.57 6.24 20.76
CA LEU A 13 33.43 6.87 19.43
C LEU A 13 33.31 5.88 18.27
N GLY A 14 33.82 4.65 18.39
CA GLY A 14 33.79 3.65 17.32
C GLY A 14 32.64 2.64 17.39
N ILE A 15 32.33 2.15 18.60
CA ILE A 15 31.29 1.12 18.79
C ILE A 15 29.88 1.75 18.79
N GLY A 16 29.74 2.92 19.41
CA GLY A 16 28.46 3.67 19.43
C GLY A 16 28.02 4.14 18.04
N THR A 17 28.96 4.54 17.18
CA THR A 17 28.68 4.93 15.78
C THR A 17 28.35 3.74 14.89
N LEU A 18 28.99 2.58 15.09
CA LEU A 18 28.63 1.34 14.39
C LEU A 18 27.24 0.84 14.79
N LEU A 19 26.91 0.82 16.09
CA LEU A 19 25.57 0.46 16.58
C LEU A 19 24.50 1.39 16.02
N ASN A 20 24.72 2.71 16.09
CA ASN A 20 23.80 3.69 15.51
C ASN A 20 23.65 3.52 14.00
N SER A 21 24.72 3.17 13.28
CA SER A 21 24.65 2.91 11.83
C SER A 21 23.81 1.67 11.51
N ILE A 22 23.93 0.59 12.29
CA ILE A 22 23.10 -0.61 12.13
C ILE A 22 21.63 -0.29 12.39
N ILE A 23 21.32 0.37 13.52
CA ILE A 23 19.95 0.75 13.89
C ILE A 23 19.34 1.68 12.82
N SER A 24 20.09 2.71 12.39
CA SER A 24 19.63 3.64 11.36
C SER A 24 19.40 2.94 10.03
N ASN A 25 20.25 1.98 9.65
CA ASN A 25 20.08 1.22 8.42
C ASN A 25 18.87 0.28 8.49
N VAL A 26 18.56 -0.30 9.65
CA VAL A 26 17.34 -1.09 9.87
C VAL A 26 16.09 -0.20 9.77
N ILE A 27 16.09 0.96 10.42
CA ILE A 27 14.99 1.94 10.36
C ILE A 27 14.79 2.42 8.93
N ALA A 28 15.86 2.81 8.22
CA ALA A 28 15.79 3.27 6.84
C ALA A 28 15.29 2.17 5.88
N ARG A 29 15.70 0.91 6.10
CA ARG A 29 15.19 -0.24 5.33
C ARG A 29 13.72 -0.50 5.61
N SER A 30 13.28 -0.34 6.86
CA SER A 30 11.87 -0.46 7.25
C SER A 30 11.03 0.63 6.62
N ALA A 31 11.43 1.90 6.76
CA ALA A 31 10.78 3.05 6.15
C ALA A 31 10.64 2.87 4.63
N LYS A 32 11.73 2.49 3.95
CA LYS A 32 11.71 2.22 2.51
C LYS A 32 10.74 1.10 2.10
N ARG A 33 10.56 0.07 2.95
CA ARG A 33 9.59 -1.00 2.69
C ARG A 33 8.16 -0.51 2.87
N THR A 34 7.90 0.28 3.90
CA THR A 34 6.59 0.90 4.15
C THR A 34 6.23 1.86 3.02
N ASP A 35 7.14 2.74 2.62
CA ASP A 35 6.93 3.69 1.53
C ASP A 35 6.60 2.97 0.21
N ARG A 36 7.40 1.93 -0.11
CA ARG A 36 7.15 1.12 -1.30
C ARG A 36 5.78 0.44 -1.25
N LEU A 37 5.42 -0.17 -0.11
CA LEU A 37 4.11 -0.83 0.02
C LEU A 37 2.97 0.17 -0.14
N TYR A 38 3.10 1.36 0.45
CA TYR A 38 2.13 2.44 0.29
C TYR A 38 1.98 2.84 -1.18
N GLU A 39 3.08 2.99 -1.92
CA GLU A 39 3.07 3.29 -3.35
C GLU A 39 2.37 2.19 -4.17
N GLU A 40 2.68 0.91 -3.93
CA GLU A 40 2.05 -0.21 -4.63
C GLU A 40 0.54 -0.27 -4.35
N LYS A 41 0.12 -0.09 -3.08
CA LYS A 41 -1.29 0.01 -2.69
C LYS A 41 -1.98 1.17 -3.41
N ARG A 42 -1.41 2.38 -3.31
CA ARG A 42 -1.98 3.59 -3.93
C ARG A 42 -2.14 3.42 -5.45
N ASN A 43 -1.13 2.86 -6.11
CA ASN A 43 -1.17 2.62 -7.55
C ASN A 43 -2.26 1.60 -7.91
N ALA A 44 -2.36 0.49 -7.16
CA ALA A 44 -3.42 -0.50 -7.37
C ALA A 44 -4.82 0.12 -7.22
N TYR A 45 -5.02 0.94 -6.19
CA TYR A 45 -6.32 1.53 -5.87
C TYR A 45 -6.76 2.56 -6.89
N LEU A 46 -5.86 3.49 -7.26
CA LEU A 46 -6.17 4.49 -8.27
C LEU A 46 -6.41 3.84 -9.64
N GLY A 47 -5.63 2.82 -10.00
CA GLY A 47 -5.84 2.06 -11.24
C GLY A 47 -7.18 1.32 -11.26
N LEU A 48 -7.59 0.71 -10.14
CA LEU A 48 -8.90 0.07 -10.02
C LEU A 48 -10.04 1.07 -10.19
N LEU A 49 -9.96 2.22 -9.54
CA LEU A 49 -10.98 3.27 -9.62
C LEU A 49 -11.10 3.85 -11.04
N ASP A 50 -9.97 4.06 -11.71
CA ASP A 50 -9.94 4.48 -13.11
C ASP A 50 -10.56 3.43 -14.05
N ALA A 51 -10.18 2.16 -13.88
CA ALA A 51 -10.76 1.06 -14.66
C ALA A 51 -12.26 0.89 -14.41
N LEU A 52 -12.72 1.06 -13.17
CA LEU A 52 -14.15 1.03 -12.83
C LEU A 52 -14.90 2.18 -13.51
N HIS A 53 -14.32 3.38 -13.53
CA HIS A 53 -14.89 4.52 -14.24
C HIS A 53 -14.96 4.26 -15.75
N LYS A 54 -13.87 3.79 -16.36
CA LYS A 54 -13.82 3.43 -17.79
C LYS A 54 -14.89 2.39 -18.15
N ALA A 55 -15.01 1.33 -17.37
CA ALA A 55 -16.03 0.30 -17.60
C ALA A 55 -17.46 0.84 -17.49
N ALA A 56 -17.70 1.83 -16.62
CA ALA A 56 -19.00 2.46 -16.45
C ALA A 56 -19.36 3.43 -17.60
N VAL A 57 -18.38 4.16 -18.15
CA VAL A 57 -18.61 5.16 -19.22
C VAL A 57 -18.53 4.53 -20.61
N HIS A 58 -17.61 3.58 -20.81
CA HIS A 58 -17.31 2.93 -22.09
C HIS A 58 -17.22 1.41 -21.92
N PRO A 59 -18.35 0.72 -21.69
CA PRO A 59 -18.36 -0.72 -21.48
C PRO A 59 -17.82 -1.46 -22.70
N SER A 60 -16.80 -2.29 -22.48
CA SER A 60 -16.15 -3.12 -23.50
C SER A 60 -15.42 -4.29 -22.85
N ASP A 61 -15.13 -5.35 -23.61
CA ASP A 61 -14.31 -6.48 -23.15
C ASP A 61 -12.92 -6.02 -22.66
N ALA A 62 -12.33 -5.02 -23.34
CA ALA A 62 -11.07 -4.42 -22.93
C ALA A 62 -11.18 -3.74 -21.55
N ALA A 63 -12.24 -2.96 -21.31
CA ALA A 63 -12.46 -2.30 -20.01
C ALA A 63 -12.70 -3.32 -18.90
N SER A 64 -13.44 -4.41 -19.17
CA SER A 64 -13.64 -5.50 -18.20
C SER A 64 -12.35 -6.22 -17.84
N LYS A 65 -11.48 -6.48 -18.83
CA LYS A 65 -10.15 -7.08 -18.60
C LYS A 65 -9.20 -6.14 -17.87
N GLU A 66 -9.26 -4.85 -18.17
CA GLU A 66 -8.50 -3.82 -17.44
C GLU A 66 -8.94 -3.78 -15.97
N PHE A 67 -10.25 -3.81 -15.68
CA PHE A 67 -10.75 -3.90 -14.31
C PHE A 67 -10.24 -5.15 -13.59
N ALA A 68 -10.30 -6.33 -14.22
CA ALA A 68 -9.82 -7.59 -13.65
C ALA A 68 -8.31 -7.56 -13.34
N LEU A 69 -7.50 -6.90 -14.18
CA LEU A 69 -6.07 -6.69 -13.94
C LEU A 69 -5.86 -5.88 -12.65
N TRP A 70 -6.57 -4.76 -12.50
CA TRP A 70 -6.43 -3.91 -11.32
C TRP A 70 -7.02 -4.53 -10.06
N GLN A 71 -8.09 -5.32 -10.17
CA GLN A 71 -8.61 -6.15 -9.07
C GLN A 71 -7.53 -7.11 -8.59
N THR A 72 -6.84 -7.79 -9.50
CA THR A 72 -5.74 -8.71 -9.16
C THR A 72 -4.60 -7.99 -8.43
N ARG A 73 -4.28 -6.75 -8.84
CA ARG A 73 -3.29 -5.92 -8.13
C ARG A 73 -3.75 -5.53 -6.73
N CYS A 74 -5.03 -5.22 -6.55
CA CYS A 74 -5.60 -4.97 -5.23
C CYS A 74 -5.52 -6.22 -4.34
N ASN A 75 -5.71 -7.42 -4.90
CA ASN A 75 -5.53 -8.68 -4.16
C ASN A 75 -4.08 -8.96 -3.76
N LEU A 76 -3.12 -8.44 -4.52
CA LEU A 76 -1.69 -8.64 -4.25
C LEU A 76 -1.16 -7.70 -3.16
N PHE A 77 -1.59 -6.44 -3.17
CA PHE A 77 -0.99 -5.40 -2.33
C PHE A 77 -1.94 -4.86 -1.27
N GLY A 78 -3.25 -4.97 -1.49
CA GLY A 78 -4.25 -4.41 -0.62
C GLY A 78 -4.66 -5.35 0.51
N SER A 79 -5.34 -4.77 1.50
CA SER A 79 -5.98 -5.56 2.55
C SER A 79 -7.11 -6.44 2.02
N GLU A 80 -7.40 -7.52 2.76
CA GLU A 80 -8.53 -8.41 2.51
C GLU A 80 -9.88 -7.68 2.40
N GLU A 81 -10.07 -6.61 3.17
CA GLU A 81 -11.25 -5.74 3.10
C GLU A 81 -11.40 -5.12 1.70
N VAL A 82 -10.31 -4.61 1.12
CA VAL A 82 -10.32 -4.01 -0.22
C VAL A 82 -10.65 -5.07 -1.26
N SER A 83 -10.04 -6.25 -1.17
CA SER A 83 -10.35 -7.39 -2.05
C SER A 83 -11.82 -7.78 -1.97
N ARG A 84 -12.37 -7.90 -0.76
CA ARG A 84 -13.77 -8.28 -0.53
C ARG A 84 -14.74 -7.26 -1.14
N TYR A 85 -14.54 -5.97 -0.87
CA TYR A 85 -15.42 -4.94 -1.44
C TYR A 85 -15.26 -4.80 -2.96
N THR A 86 -14.06 -5.04 -3.50
CA THR A 86 -13.85 -5.07 -4.96
C THR A 86 -14.65 -6.21 -5.59
N GLN A 87 -14.64 -7.41 -5.00
CA GLN A 87 -15.47 -8.51 -5.48
C GLN A 87 -16.96 -8.19 -5.35
N ARG A 88 -17.38 -7.58 -4.24
CA ARG A 88 -18.77 -7.18 -4.01
C ARG A 88 -19.30 -6.19 -5.05
N ILE A 89 -18.45 -5.35 -5.64
CA ILE A 89 -18.85 -4.49 -6.78
C ILE A 89 -19.29 -5.32 -7.99
N ILE A 90 -18.61 -6.44 -8.25
CA ILE A 90 -18.94 -7.36 -9.35
C ILE A 90 -20.24 -8.08 -9.00
N ASP A 91 -20.31 -8.64 -7.79
CA ASP A 91 -21.45 -9.45 -7.34
C ASP A 91 -22.77 -8.65 -7.31
N THR A 92 -22.69 -7.33 -7.11
CA THR A 92 -23.84 -6.42 -7.06
C THR A 92 -24.13 -5.73 -8.40
N ASN A 93 -23.39 -6.07 -9.47
CA ASN A 93 -23.50 -5.35 -10.75
C ASN A 93 -24.89 -5.46 -11.38
N ASP A 94 -25.53 -6.63 -11.27
CA ASP A 94 -26.87 -6.90 -11.79
C ASP A 94 -27.97 -6.72 -10.72
N GLY A 95 -27.57 -6.30 -9.51
CA GLY A 95 -28.45 -6.13 -8.34
C GLY A 95 -29.00 -4.71 -8.19
N PRO A 96 -29.71 -4.44 -7.08
CA PRO A 96 -30.20 -3.11 -6.74
C PRO A 96 -29.09 -2.07 -6.69
N ARG A 97 -29.35 -0.87 -7.20
CA ARG A 97 -28.36 0.21 -7.23
C ARG A 97 -27.82 0.57 -5.84
N SER A 98 -28.65 0.45 -4.81
CA SER A 98 -28.26 0.67 -3.41
C SER A 98 -27.15 -0.28 -2.97
N GLU A 99 -27.22 -1.57 -3.32
CA GLU A 99 -26.23 -2.56 -2.91
C GLU A 99 -24.87 -2.31 -3.55
N ARG A 100 -24.87 -1.90 -4.83
CA ARG A 100 -23.65 -1.50 -5.53
C ARG A 100 -23.05 -0.22 -4.95
N ASN A 101 -23.88 0.73 -4.53
CA ASN A 101 -23.41 1.94 -3.84
C ASN A 101 -22.78 1.59 -2.48
N ASP A 102 -23.43 0.74 -1.68
CA ASP A 102 -22.89 0.28 -0.39
C ASP A 102 -21.55 -0.45 -0.57
N ALA A 103 -21.44 -1.28 -1.61
CA ALA A 103 -20.20 -1.94 -1.95
C ALA A 103 -19.09 -0.93 -2.32
N PHE A 104 -19.44 0.13 -3.05
CA PHE A 104 -18.50 1.17 -3.45
C PHE A 104 -18.05 2.05 -2.28
N ASP A 105 -18.96 2.44 -1.40
CA ASP A 105 -18.64 3.19 -0.19
C ASP A 105 -17.76 2.36 0.75
N GLY A 106 -18.07 1.07 0.88
CA GLY A 106 -17.24 0.10 1.59
C GLY A 106 -15.84 -0.01 1.02
N LEU A 107 -15.71 -0.08 -0.31
CA LEU A 107 -14.42 -0.09 -1.01
C LEU A 107 -13.59 1.15 -0.70
N LEU A 108 -14.17 2.35 -0.81
CA LEU A 108 -13.48 3.61 -0.53
C LEU A 108 -13.02 3.71 0.93
N LYS A 109 -13.86 3.26 1.87
CA LYS A 109 -13.50 3.22 3.30
C LYS A 109 -12.37 2.23 3.56
N ALA A 110 -12.40 1.06 2.93
CA ALA A 110 -11.35 0.05 3.05
C ALA A 110 -10.02 0.56 2.50
N MET A 111 -10.02 1.17 1.31
CA MET A 111 -8.82 1.77 0.71
C MET A 111 -8.20 2.86 1.60
N LYS A 112 -9.01 3.78 2.12
CA LYS A 112 -8.55 4.82 3.05
C LYS A 112 -7.93 4.24 4.31
N THR A 113 -8.57 3.24 4.89
CA THR A 113 -8.10 2.57 6.11
C THR A 113 -6.80 1.83 5.85
N ASP A 114 -6.66 1.20 4.68
CA ASP A 114 -5.49 0.39 4.36
C ASP A 114 -4.27 1.21 3.92
N LEU A 115 -4.48 2.39 3.34
CA LEU A 115 -3.40 3.36 3.06
C LEU A 115 -2.86 4.05 4.32
N ALA A 116 -3.64 4.09 5.40
CA ALA A 116 -3.22 4.67 6.67
C ALA A 116 -2.36 3.72 7.54
N LYS A 117 -2.13 2.48 7.07
CA LYS A 117 -1.33 1.44 7.72
C LYS A 117 0.03 1.31 7.05
#